data_AF-A0A2P5LNU1-F1
#
_entry.id   AF-A0A2P5LNU1-F1
#
_cell.length_a   1.000
_cell.length_b   1.000
_cell.length_c   1.000
_cell.angle_alpha   90.00
_cell.angle_beta   90.00
_cell.angle_gamma   90.00
#
_symmetry.space_group_name_H-M   'P 1'
#
loop_
_entity.id
_entity.type
_entity.pdbx_description
1 polymer ?
#
loop_
_entity_poly.entity_id
_entity_poly.type
_entity_poly.pdbx_seq_one_letter_code
_entity_poly.pdbx_strand_id
1 'polypeptide(L)'
;MADYHSLIARAVAALPQSTPDTRQAVYERARKALFNQLRGIQPPVAEADIAAEGRALDDAIQRVEAQIAANEAQATQPRDGTSAPQRKPHPNKPVERAPSDDADASWREAPHSSITGEDDVPLREAQRPPAPLPPAPRPKRSKRLILSVAGVVVALVAVVGTLAWQLREQPEDLAKLKPEKSASNGPEGGKINDRVSGDGQAAKTAKAPTPRSPAVPVAQKAEMWVGSLAEPTKVDKIYNGSAVWRLENVGGPGEPVGSAIRGDIEVPDAKLKMTLLFRKNTDATLSASHTINVSFTVAPGSPIGGVKAIGPIQMRRSDAQSGEKVAGIPVPITDNNFLIGLMRGDHEARNILLLRSLAALDLPMQLADGRAATINMEKGPSGERVFADAIDAWGK
;
A
#
# COMPACT_ATOMS: atom_id res chain seq x y z
N MET A 1 -18.50 6.03 4.55
CA MET A 1 -19.48 5.40 3.65
C MET A 1 -18.70 4.40 2.81
N ALA A 2 -19.16 3.16 2.68
CA ALA A 2 -18.41 2.13 1.97
C ALA A 2 -18.29 2.50 0.47
N ASP A 3 -17.13 2.26 -0.12
CA ASP A 3 -16.92 2.54 -1.54
C ASP A 3 -17.42 1.36 -2.39
N TYR A 4 -18.75 1.30 -2.59
CA TYR A 4 -19.41 0.27 -3.39
C TYR A 4 -18.97 0.28 -4.85
N HIS A 5 -18.60 1.45 -5.37
CA HIS A 5 -18.25 1.63 -6.77
C HIS A 5 -16.98 0.85 -7.13
N SER A 6 -15.89 1.01 -6.37
CA SER A 6 -14.63 0.31 -6.63
C SER A 6 -14.75 -1.21 -6.48
N LEU A 7 -15.57 -1.67 -5.54
CA LEU A 7 -15.84 -3.09 -5.32
C LEU A 7 -16.62 -3.72 -6.48
N ILE A 8 -17.70 -3.07 -6.94
CA ILE A 8 -18.53 -3.56 -8.04
C ILE A 8 -17.77 -3.49 -9.37
N ALA A 9 -17.02 -2.42 -9.62
CA ALA A 9 -16.19 -2.28 -10.81
C ALA A 9 -15.14 -3.41 -10.91
N ARG A 10 -14.49 -3.75 -9.78
CA ARG A 10 -13.52 -4.85 -9.74
C ARG A 10 -14.17 -6.22 -9.94
N ALA A 11 -15.36 -6.45 -9.37
CA ALA A 11 -16.09 -7.71 -9.53
C ALA A 11 -16.54 -7.92 -10.98
N VAL A 12 -17.01 -6.86 -11.65
CA VAL A 12 -17.36 -6.90 -13.08
C VAL A 12 -16.13 -7.07 -13.96
N ALA A 13 -15.00 -6.43 -13.64
CA ALA A 13 -13.75 -6.57 -14.39
C ALA A 13 -13.10 -7.97 -14.27
N ALA A 14 -13.47 -8.74 -13.23
CA ALA A 14 -13.01 -10.11 -13.04
C ALA A 14 -13.82 -11.17 -13.82
N LEU A 15 -14.91 -10.77 -14.50
CA LEU A 15 -15.72 -11.69 -15.29
C LEU A 15 -15.00 -12.07 -16.60
N PRO A 16 -14.94 -13.37 -16.96
CA PRO A 16 -14.31 -13.81 -18.21
C PRO A 16 -14.96 -13.24 -19.47
N GLN A 17 -16.27 -12.96 -19.40
CA GLN A 17 -17.06 -12.28 -20.42
C GLN A 17 -18.03 -11.31 -19.75
N SER A 18 -17.81 -10.01 -19.93
CA SER A 18 -18.62 -8.94 -19.31
C SER A 18 -19.89 -8.64 -20.12
N THR A 19 -20.69 -9.66 -20.41
CA THR A 19 -22.01 -9.51 -21.05
C THR A 19 -23.04 -8.88 -20.11
N PRO A 20 -24.09 -8.18 -20.59
CA PRO A 20 -25.11 -7.58 -19.73
C PRO A 20 -25.74 -8.57 -18.73
N ASP A 21 -26.00 -9.81 -19.15
CA ASP A 21 -26.56 -10.87 -18.28
C ASP A 21 -25.61 -11.30 -17.16
N THR A 22 -24.32 -11.45 -17.45
CA THR A 22 -23.31 -11.84 -16.43
C THR A 22 -23.05 -10.72 -15.42
N ARG A 23 -23.13 -9.45 -15.85
CA ARG A 23 -23.06 -8.28 -14.96
C ARG A 23 -24.29 -8.19 -14.06
N GLN A 24 -25.49 -8.41 -14.60
CA GLN A 24 -26.74 -8.40 -13.84
C GLN A 24 -26.76 -9.46 -12.73
N ALA A 25 -26.24 -10.66 -12.99
CA ALA A 25 -26.12 -11.71 -11.98
C ALA A 25 -25.20 -11.32 -10.82
N VAL A 26 -24.16 -10.52 -11.08
CA VAL A 26 -23.26 -9.98 -10.03
C VAL A 26 -23.99 -8.93 -9.19
N TYR A 27 -24.79 -8.06 -9.81
CA TYR A 27 -25.55 -7.02 -9.10
C TYR A 27 -26.63 -7.60 -8.18
N GLU A 28 -27.40 -8.58 -8.66
CA GLU A 28 -28.42 -9.26 -7.85
C GLU A 28 -27.80 -9.97 -6.64
N ARG A 29 -26.65 -10.63 -6.83
CA ARG A 29 -25.93 -11.28 -5.74
C ARG A 29 -25.38 -10.28 -4.73
N ALA A 30 -24.89 -9.13 -5.18
CA ALA A 30 -24.41 -8.05 -4.32
C ALA A 30 -25.55 -7.45 -3.46
N ARG A 31 -26.71 -7.18 -4.06
CA ARG A 31 -27.92 -6.71 -3.35
C ARG A 31 -28.34 -7.67 -2.25
N LYS A 32 -28.43 -8.96 -2.57
CA LYS A 32 -28.83 -10.01 -1.62
C LYS A 32 -27.82 -10.16 -0.47
N ALA A 33 -26.53 -10.08 -0.76
CA ALA A 33 -25.48 -10.16 0.24
C ALA A 33 -25.52 -8.98 1.23
N LEU A 34 -25.67 -7.74 0.73
CA LEU A 34 -25.76 -6.53 1.55
C LEU A 34 -26.96 -6.62 2.51
N PHE A 35 -28.13 -7.01 1.99
CA PHE A 35 -29.36 -7.04 2.76
C PHE A 35 -29.34 -8.12 3.85
N ASN A 36 -28.80 -9.31 3.53
CA ASN A 36 -28.60 -10.39 4.52
C ASN A 36 -27.64 -9.98 5.63
N GLN A 37 -26.59 -9.24 5.28
CA GLN A 37 -25.58 -8.82 6.22
C GLN A 37 -26.09 -7.74 7.16
N LEU A 38 -26.77 -6.70 6.64
CA LEU A 38 -27.30 -5.62 7.47
C LEU A 38 -28.40 -6.10 8.43
N ARG A 39 -29.17 -7.13 8.05
CA ARG A 39 -30.15 -7.79 8.92
C ARG A 39 -29.53 -8.76 9.93
N GLY A 40 -28.33 -9.26 9.67
CA GLY A 40 -27.62 -10.20 10.55
C GLY A 40 -26.87 -9.55 11.71
N ILE A 41 -26.69 -8.22 11.70
CA ILE A 41 -25.95 -7.50 12.74
C ILE A 41 -26.83 -7.33 13.99
N GLN A 42 -26.29 -7.63 15.17
CA GLN A 42 -26.92 -7.39 16.48
C GLN A 42 -26.19 -6.28 17.23
N PRO A 43 -26.89 -5.22 17.70
CA PRO A 43 -28.34 -4.98 17.61
C PRO A 43 -28.84 -4.66 16.18
N PRO A 44 -30.14 -4.88 15.88
CA PRO A 44 -30.68 -4.73 14.53
C PRO A 44 -30.51 -3.29 14.02
N VAL A 45 -30.01 -3.18 12.79
CA VAL A 45 -29.87 -1.91 12.08
C VAL A 45 -31.27 -1.38 11.74
N ALA A 46 -31.49 -0.07 11.85
CA ALA A 46 -32.77 0.53 11.53
C ALA A 46 -33.11 0.34 10.05
N GLU A 47 -34.38 0.06 9.72
CA GLU A 47 -34.79 -0.20 8.33
C GLU A 47 -34.49 0.98 7.38
N ALA A 48 -34.49 2.21 7.90
CA ALA A 48 -34.12 3.40 7.16
C ALA A 48 -32.64 3.41 6.72
N ASP A 49 -31.73 2.90 7.56
CA ASP A 49 -30.30 2.81 7.25
C ASP A 49 -30.04 1.69 6.23
N ILE A 50 -30.78 0.58 6.32
CA ILE A 50 -30.72 -0.50 5.34
C ILE A 50 -31.20 0.00 3.96
N ALA A 51 -32.28 0.77 3.92
CA ALA A 51 -32.78 1.38 2.69
C ALA A 51 -31.80 2.42 2.12
N ALA A 52 -31.16 3.22 2.97
CA ALA A 52 -30.15 4.19 2.55
C ALA A 52 -28.90 3.49 1.96
N GLU A 53 -28.45 2.41 2.59
CA GLU A 53 -27.30 1.64 2.11
C GLU A 53 -27.61 0.89 0.81
N GLY A 54 -28.83 0.37 0.66
CA GLY A 54 -29.31 -0.22 -0.60
C GLY A 54 -29.29 0.77 -1.75
N ARG A 55 -29.75 2.02 -1.54
CA ARG A 55 -29.68 3.09 -2.55
C ARG A 55 -28.24 3.44 -2.91
N ALA A 56 -27.35 3.49 -1.93
CA ALA A 56 -25.93 3.76 -2.17
C ALA A 56 -25.27 2.68 -3.06
N LEU A 57 -25.68 1.42 -2.93
CA LEU A 57 -25.25 0.33 -3.80
C LEU A 57 -25.82 0.47 -5.22
N ASP A 58 -27.10 0.79 -5.36
CA ASP A 58 -27.73 0.97 -6.68
C ASP A 58 -27.15 2.16 -7.45
N ASP A 59 -26.87 3.28 -6.77
CA ASP A 59 -26.18 4.44 -7.36
C ASP A 59 -24.78 4.07 -7.88
N ALA A 60 -24.07 3.21 -7.15
CA ALA A 60 -22.75 2.73 -7.54
C ALA A 60 -22.83 1.82 -8.78
N ILE A 61 -23.82 0.93 -8.84
CA ILE A 61 -24.08 0.06 -10.01
C ILE A 61 -24.38 0.92 -11.24
N GLN A 62 -25.21 1.95 -11.10
CA GLN A 62 -25.55 2.84 -12.23
C GLN A 62 -24.32 3.56 -12.79
N ARG A 63 -23.39 3.99 -11.93
CA ARG A 63 -22.13 4.62 -12.38
C ARG A 63 -21.22 3.63 -13.10
N VAL A 64 -21.15 2.38 -12.64
CA VAL A 64 -20.37 1.33 -13.29
C VAL A 64 -20.94 1.01 -14.68
N GLU A 65 -22.25 0.84 -14.79
CA GLU A 65 -22.90 0.59 -16.09
C GLU A 65 -22.75 1.79 -17.05
N ALA A 66 -22.85 3.03 -16.56
CA ALA A 66 -22.59 4.22 -17.37
C ALA A 66 -21.13 4.26 -17.88
N GLN A 67 -20.17 3.86 -17.06
CA GLN A 67 -18.76 3.78 -17.45
C GLN A 67 -18.51 2.69 -18.50
N ILE A 68 -19.17 1.53 -18.34
CA ILE A 68 -19.06 0.41 -19.29
C ILE A 68 -19.70 0.80 -20.62
N ALA A 69 -20.89 1.39 -20.61
CA ALA A 69 -21.55 1.90 -21.82
C ALA A 69 -20.71 2.97 -22.53
N ALA A 70 -20.07 3.87 -21.78
CA ALA A 70 -19.15 4.87 -22.34
C ALA A 70 -17.91 4.23 -22.99
N ASN A 71 -17.35 3.19 -22.37
CA ASN A 71 -16.21 2.46 -22.90
C ASN A 71 -16.59 1.63 -24.15
N GLU A 72 -17.76 0.99 -24.14
CA GLU A 72 -18.29 0.24 -25.29
C GLU A 72 -18.57 1.18 -26.48
N ALA A 73 -19.11 2.37 -26.24
CA ALA A 73 -19.34 3.40 -27.26
C ALA A 73 -18.06 4.03 -27.82
N GLN A 74 -16.98 4.07 -27.03
CA GLN A 74 -15.65 4.49 -27.50
C GLN A 74 -14.94 3.40 -28.31
N ALA A 75 -15.20 2.13 -28.01
CA ALA A 75 -14.63 1.00 -28.74
C ALA A 75 -15.26 0.79 -30.13
N THR A 76 -16.48 1.30 -30.36
CA THR A 76 -17.20 1.20 -31.64
C THR A 76 -17.00 2.38 -32.59
N GLN A 77 -16.27 3.43 -32.20
CA GLN A 77 -15.99 4.57 -33.08
C GLN A 77 -14.80 4.29 -34.01
N PRO A 78 -14.96 4.46 -35.34
CA PRO A 78 -13.84 4.41 -36.28
C PRO A 78 -12.83 5.52 -35.94
N ARG A 79 -11.56 5.14 -35.78
CA ARG A 79 -10.46 6.10 -35.60
C ARG A 79 -10.16 6.82 -36.91
N ASP A 80 -10.95 7.82 -37.26
CA ASP A 80 -10.52 8.82 -38.23
C ASP A 80 -9.64 9.85 -37.51
N GLY A 81 -8.38 9.88 -37.93
CA GLY A 81 -7.41 10.87 -37.49
C GLY A 81 -7.81 12.26 -37.97
N THR A 82 -7.89 13.21 -37.05
CA THR A 82 -7.41 14.59 -37.19
C THR A 82 -7.37 15.22 -35.81
N SER A 83 -6.16 15.47 -35.32
CA SER A 83 -5.93 16.32 -34.15
C SER A 83 -6.32 17.77 -34.50
N ALA A 84 -7.36 18.29 -33.84
CA ALA A 84 -7.67 19.73 -33.84
C ALA A 84 -7.25 20.33 -32.49
N PRO A 85 -6.54 21.48 -32.46
CA PRO A 85 -5.89 21.96 -31.25
C PRO A 85 -6.85 22.65 -30.27
N GLN A 86 -6.73 22.19 -29.02
CA GLN A 86 -7.01 22.80 -27.73
C GLN A 86 -7.32 24.33 -27.75
N ARG A 87 -8.59 24.70 -27.54
CA ARG A 87 -8.97 26.07 -27.13
C ARG A 87 -8.88 26.18 -25.61
N LYS A 88 -7.92 26.98 -25.13
CA LYS A 88 -7.86 27.46 -23.73
C LYS A 88 -9.06 28.39 -23.46
N PRO A 89 -9.80 28.25 -22.34
CA PRO A 89 -10.73 29.28 -21.91
C PRO A 89 -9.95 30.45 -21.30
N HIS A 90 -10.13 31.65 -21.84
CA HIS A 90 -9.71 32.89 -21.19
C HIS A 90 -10.74 33.27 -20.11
N PRO A 91 -10.32 33.78 -18.93
CA PRO A 91 -11.23 34.31 -17.93
C PRO A 91 -11.63 35.75 -18.27
N ASN A 92 -12.91 35.99 -18.56
CA ASN A 92 -13.48 37.33 -18.64
C ASN A 92 -13.98 37.79 -17.26
N LYS A 93 -13.33 38.81 -16.69
CA LYS A 93 -13.96 39.91 -15.93
C LYS A 93 -13.92 41.12 -16.89
N PRO A 94 -14.90 42.05 -16.94
CA PRO A 94 -15.25 42.92 -15.79
C PRO A 94 -16.70 43.49 -15.74
N VAL A 95 -17.22 43.81 -14.55
CA VAL A 95 -18.06 45.01 -14.36
C VAL A 95 -17.72 45.62 -13.01
N GLU A 96 -17.06 46.77 -13.11
CA GLU A 96 -16.86 47.78 -12.09
C GLU A 96 -18.17 48.55 -11.89
N ARG A 97 -18.55 48.83 -10.64
CA ARG A 97 -19.56 49.84 -10.31
C ARG A 97 -18.94 50.72 -9.23
N ALA A 98 -18.60 51.95 -9.62
CA ALA A 98 -18.08 53.00 -8.76
C ALA A 98 -19.26 53.83 -8.17
N PRO A 99 -19.01 54.90 -7.37
CA PRO A 99 -19.41 54.97 -5.97
C PRO A 99 -20.49 56.05 -5.73
N SER A 100 -21.02 56.12 -4.51
CA SER A 100 -21.80 57.25 -4.02
C SER A 100 -21.10 57.86 -2.80
N ASP A 101 -20.56 59.06 -3.01
CA ASP A 101 -20.18 60.02 -1.98
C ASP A 101 -21.42 60.65 -1.33
N ASP A 102 -21.30 60.97 -0.03
CA ASP A 102 -21.85 62.12 0.71
C ASP A 102 -21.66 61.80 2.21
N ALA A 103 -20.55 62.21 2.83
CA ALA A 103 -20.36 63.51 3.48
C ALA A 103 -21.40 63.81 4.58
N ASP A 104 -20.99 63.70 5.86
CA ASP A 104 -21.07 64.85 6.75
C ASP A 104 -20.20 64.69 8.01
N ALA A 105 -19.75 65.83 8.50
CA ALA A 105 -18.64 66.02 9.40
C ALA A 105 -19.04 66.12 10.88
N SER A 106 -17.98 66.12 11.72
CA SER A 106 -17.89 66.73 13.05
C SER A 106 -18.59 66.01 14.20
N TRP A 107 -17.82 65.53 15.18
CA TRP A 107 -17.72 66.13 16.52
C TRP A 107 -16.43 65.64 17.21
N ARG A 108 -15.57 66.59 17.58
CA ARG A 108 -14.59 66.44 18.67
C ARG A 108 -15.34 66.67 19.99
N GLU A 109 -14.91 66.01 21.06
CA GLU A 109 -14.35 66.66 22.27
C GLU A 109 -14.28 65.60 23.40
N ALA A 110 -13.10 65.45 24.00
CA ALA A 110 -12.96 64.84 25.32
C ALA A 110 -13.24 65.88 26.41
N PRO A 111 -13.59 65.47 27.64
CA PRO A 111 -13.17 66.24 28.80
C PRO A 111 -12.38 65.39 29.79
N HIS A 112 -11.21 65.92 30.15
CA HIS A 112 -10.53 65.62 31.40
C HIS A 112 -11.16 66.46 32.52
N SER A 113 -11.29 65.91 33.72
CA SER A 113 -11.07 66.66 34.97
C SER A 113 -10.76 65.70 36.13
N SER A 114 -9.62 65.98 36.75
CA SER A 114 -9.09 65.62 38.08
C SER A 114 -10.07 65.96 39.21
N ILE A 115 -9.97 65.54 40.49
CA ILE A 115 -8.90 65.64 41.52
C ILE A 115 -9.39 64.75 42.69
N THR A 116 -8.58 63.98 43.45
CA THR A 116 -7.98 64.20 44.81
C THR A 116 -8.06 62.81 45.50
N GLY A 117 -7.19 62.28 46.36
CA GLY A 117 -6.07 62.72 47.18
C GLY A 117 -5.74 61.56 48.15
N GLU A 118 -4.50 61.54 48.64
CA GLU A 118 -4.02 60.88 49.87
C GLU A 118 -3.83 59.35 49.95
N ASP A 119 -2.55 58.99 50.09
CA ASP A 119 -1.94 58.03 51.02
C ASP A 119 -2.70 56.74 51.37
N ASP A 120 -2.25 55.63 50.77
CA ASP A 120 -1.85 54.46 51.57
C ASP A 120 -1.06 53.46 50.71
N VAL A 121 0.16 53.11 51.16
CA VAL A 121 0.98 52.05 50.58
C VAL A 121 0.88 50.83 51.49
N PRO A 122 0.35 49.69 51.01
CA PRO A 122 0.74 48.40 51.57
C PRO A 122 1.52 47.58 50.54
N LEU A 123 2.70 47.17 51.01
CA LEU A 123 3.49 45.99 50.70
C LEU A 123 3.10 45.14 49.47
N ARG A 124 4.08 45.01 48.58
CA ARG A 124 4.14 44.07 47.45
C ARG A 124 3.90 42.63 47.93
N GLU A 125 2.70 42.11 47.70
CA GLU A 125 2.37 40.69 47.89
C GLU A 125 3.19 39.85 46.90
N ALA A 126 3.94 38.87 47.40
CA ALA A 126 4.71 37.95 46.57
C ALA A 126 3.75 37.08 45.74
N GLN A 127 3.83 37.18 44.40
CA GLN A 127 3.10 36.33 43.47
C GLN A 127 3.39 34.85 43.75
N ARG A 128 2.38 34.12 44.26
CA ARG A 128 2.39 32.65 44.25
C ARG A 128 2.16 32.14 42.82
N PRO A 129 2.84 31.07 42.38
CA PRO A 129 2.53 30.44 41.10
C PRO A 129 1.12 29.82 41.14
N PRO A 130 0.40 29.76 40.00
CA PRO A 130 -0.93 29.19 39.93
C PRO A 130 -0.88 27.68 40.22
N ALA A 131 -1.83 27.19 41.01
CA ALA A 131 -2.00 25.77 41.29
C ALA A 131 -2.39 24.99 40.01
N PRO A 132 -1.97 23.72 39.84
CA PRO A 132 -2.39 22.91 38.70
C PRO A 132 -3.89 22.61 38.78
N LEU A 133 -4.63 22.95 37.74
CA LEU A 133 -6.02 22.51 37.55
C LEU A 133 -6.07 20.97 37.38
N PRO A 134 -7.06 20.27 37.96
CA PRO A 134 -7.26 18.85 37.69
C PRO A 134 -7.65 18.63 36.22
N PRO A 135 -7.16 17.57 35.56
CA PRO A 135 -7.51 17.29 34.17
C PRO A 135 -8.99 16.91 34.02
N ALA A 136 -9.64 17.45 32.99
CA ALA A 136 -11.03 17.13 32.65
C ALA A 136 -11.23 15.63 32.37
N PRO A 137 -12.38 15.04 32.73
CA PRO A 137 -12.66 13.62 32.47
C PRO A 137 -12.74 13.36 30.96
N ARG A 138 -11.90 12.44 30.48
CA ARG A 138 -11.90 11.98 29.08
C ARG A 138 -13.23 11.29 28.74
N PRO A 139 -13.88 11.59 27.60
CA PRO A 139 -15.08 10.87 27.20
C PRO A 139 -14.73 9.41 26.87
N LYS A 140 -15.39 8.46 27.55
CA LYS A 140 -15.37 7.03 27.23
C LYS A 140 -15.99 6.82 25.85
N ARG A 141 -15.16 6.76 24.80
CA ARG A 141 -15.58 6.33 23.47
C ARG A 141 -15.93 4.84 23.52
N SER A 142 -17.20 4.53 23.34
CA SER A 142 -17.76 3.19 23.48
C SER A 142 -17.23 2.23 22.40
N LYS A 143 -16.89 1.01 22.81
CA LYS A 143 -16.38 -0.11 21.98
C LYS A 143 -17.38 -0.66 20.95
N ARG A 144 -18.45 0.07 20.60
CA ARG A 144 -19.57 -0.47 19.79
C ARG A 144 -19.52 -0.12 18.29
N LEU A 145 -18.48 0.57 17.81
CA LEU A 145 -18.36 0.92 16.39
C LEU A 145 -17.35 0.05 15.60
N ILE A 146 -16.68 -0.92 16.24
CA ILE A 146 -15.62 -1.73 15.59
C ILE A 146 -16.15 -3.06 15.01
N LEU A 147 -17.35 -3.50 15.38
CA LEU A 147 -17.85 -4.83 15.02
C LEU A 147 -18.69 -4.91 13.73
N SER A 148 -19.06 -3.79 13.10
CA SER A 148 -19.88 -3.81 11.87
C SER A 148 -19.09 -3.81 10.55
N VAL A 149 -17.77 -3.54 10.56
CA VAL A 149 -16.93 -3.50 9.34
C VAL A 149 -16.20 -4.84 9.06
N ALA A 150 -15.93 -5.63 10.10
CA ALA A 150 -15.24 -6.92 9.95
C ALA A 150 -16.12 -8.02 9.30
N GLY A 151 -17.44 -7.93 9.44
CA GLY A 151 -18.38 -8.90 8.86
C GLY A 151 -18.47 -8.83 7.32
N VAL A 152 -18.28 -7.64 6.75
CA VAL A 152 -18.44 -7.39 5.30
C VAL A 152 -17.33 -8.08 4.49
N VAL A 153 -16.11 -8.05 5.01
CA VAL A 153 -14.92 -8.56 4.33
C VAL A 153 -14.87 -10.09 4.37
N VAL A 154 -15.29 -10.71 5.47
CA VAL A 154 -15.30 -12.18 5.62
C VAL A 154 -16.35 -12.83 4.70
N ALA A 155 -17.52 -12.20 4.54
CA ALA A 155 -18.58 -12.73 3.68
C ALA A 155 -18.23 -12.61 2.17
N LEU A 156 -17.58 -11.53 1.75
CA LEU A 156 -17.13 -11.35 0.36
C LEU A 156 -16.04 -12.36 -0.04
N VAL A 157 -15.13 -12.71 0.87
CA VAL A 157 -14.10 -13.74 0.63
C VAL A 157 -14.73 -15.13 0.46
N ALA A 158 -15.79 -15.46 1.20
CA ALA A 158 -16.52 -16.73 1.05
C ALA A 158 -17.27 -16.84 -0.30
N VAL A 159 -17.79 -15.72 -0.83
CA VAL A 159 -18.46 -15.69 -2.14
C VAL A 159 -17.45 -15.80 -3.29
N VAL A 160 -16.27 -15.20 -3.16
CA VAL A 160 -15.19 -15.34 -4.16
C VAL A 160 -14.59 -16.75 -4.16
N GLY A 161 -14.45 -17.37 -2.98
CA GLY A 161 -14.00 -18.76 -2.85
C GLY A 161 -14.96 -19.78 -3.46
N THR A 162 -16.27 -19.54 -3.39
CA THR A 162 -17.28 -20.41 -4.02
C THR A 162 -17.31 -20.25 -5.54
N LEU A 163 -17.06 -19.06 -6.10
CA LEU A 163 -16.91 -18.87 -7.55
C LEU A 163 -15.64 -19.53 -8.12
N ALA A 164 -14.52 -19.52 -7.39
CA ALA A 164 -13.27 -20.12 -7.84
C ALA A 164 -13.31 -21.66 -7.87
N TRP A 165 -14.16 -22.28 -7.05
CA TRP A 165 -14.32 -23.74 -7.03
C TRP A 165 -15.17 -24.24 -8.22
N GLN A 166 -16.15 -23.44 -8.66
CA GLN A 166 -17.09 -23.86 -9.70
C GLN A 166 -16.54 -23.73 -11.14
N LEU A 167 -15.46 -22.98 -11.35
CA LEU A 167 -14.80 -22.85 -12.67
C LEU A 167 -13.83 -24.00 -12.99
N ARG A 168 -13.72 -25.00 -12.11
CA ARG A 168 -12.80 -26.14 -12.26
C ARG A 168 -13.44 -27.36 -12.93
N GLU A 169 -14.74 -27.32 -13.28
CA GLU A 169 -15.51 -28.50 -13.70
C GLU A 169 -15.86 -28.61 -15.20
N GLN A 170 -15.31 -27.78 -16.12
CA GLN A 170 -15.55 -27.95 -17.57
C GLN A 170 -14.26 -28.03 -18.43
N PRO A 171 -13.63 -29.22 -18.54
CA PRO A 171 -12.42 -29.42 -19.34
C PRO A 171 -12.66 -29.67 -20.85
N GLU A 172 -13.90 -29.65 -21.34
CA GLU A 172 -14.21 -30.21 -22.68
C GLU A 172 -14.14 -29.19 -23.84
N ASP A 173 -14.16 -27.89 -23.56
CA ASP A 173 -14.08 -26.85 -24.59
C ASP A 173 -12.64 -26.44 -24.97
N LEU A 174 -11.62 -26.81 -24.19
CA LEU A 174 -10.21 -26.54 -24.53
C LEU A 174 -9.66 -27.47 -25.63
N ALA A 175 -10.31 -28.60 -25.90
CA ALA A 175 -9.85 -29.55 -26.91
C ALA A 175 -10.17 -29.13 -28.36
N LYS A 176 -11.02 -28.11 -28.56
CA LYS A 176 -11.44 -27.65 -29.91
C LYS A 176 -10.60 -26.50 -30.49
N LEU A 177 -9.54 -26.06 -29.82
CA LEU A 177 -8.74 -24.88 -30.24
C LEU A 177 -7.27 -25.19 -30.57
N LYS A 178 -6.98 -26.31 -31.26
CA LYS A 178 -5.67 -26.51 -31.91
C LYS A 178 -5.72 -26.08 -33.37
N PRO A 179 -4.99 -25.02 -33.80
CA PRO A 179 -4.71 -24.80 -35.20
C PRO A 179 -3.51 -25.62 -35.68
N GLU A 180 -3.64 -26.06 -36.92
CA GLU A 180 -2.71 -26.85 -37.74
C GLU A 180 -1.36 -26.14 -37.98
N LYS A 181 -0.30 -26.95 -38.10
CA LYS A 181 1.03 -26.52 -38.56
C LYS A 181 0.97 -26.13 -40.03
N SER A 182 1.59 -25.01 -40.40
CA SER A 182 2.07 -24.77 -41.76
C SER A 182 3.51 -24.27 -41.72
N ALA A 183 4.34 -24.93 -42.51
CA ALA A 183 5.76 -24.67 -42.72
C ALA A 183 5.96 -23.60 -43.80
N SER A 184 7.10 -22.88 -43.76
CA SER A 184 7.76 -22.40 -44.99
C SER A 184 9.28 -22.26 -44.78
N ASN A 185 10.01 -22.69 -45.81
CA ASN A 185 11.46 -22.78 -45.95
C ASN A 185 12.11 -21.41 -46.29
N GLY A 186 13.44 -21.32 -46.06
CA GLY A 186 14.32 -20.13 -46.25
C GLY A 186 14.62 -19.70 -47.71
N PRO A 187 15.81 -19.10 -48.06
CA PRO A 187 17.14 -19.36 -47.48
C PRO A 187 18.15 -18.18 -47.30
N GLU A 188 19.20 -18.51 -46.52
CA GLU A 188 20.65 -18.15 -46.50
C GLU A 188 21.26 -16.85 -47.07
N GLY A 189 22.18 -16.27 -46.27
CA GLY A 189 23.61 -16.21 -46.65
C GLY A 189 24.31 -14.84 -46.63
N GLY A 190 25.38 -14.69 -45.82
CA GLY A 190 26.46 -13.72 -46.11
C GLY A 190 27.16 -13.05 -44.91
N LYS A 191 28.29 -13.60 -44.49
CA LYS A 191 29.30 -12.93 -43.64
C LYS A 191 30.10 -11.92 -44.47
N ILE A 192 30.46 -10.77 -43.88
CA ILE A 192 31.79 -10.12 -44.04
C ILE A 192 32.04 -9.12 -42.89
N ASN A 193 33.15 -9.29 -42.19
CA ASN A 193 33.86 -8.22 -41.47
C ASN A 193 34.97 -7.73 -42.41
N ASP A 194 35.18 -6.42 -42.57
CA ASP A 194 36.54 -5.83 -42.63
C ASP A 194 36.53 -4.29 -42.62
N ARG A 195 37.43 -3.70 -41.81
CA ARG A 195 38.25 -2.46 -41.96
C ARG A 195 37.60 -1.11 -42.37
N VAL A 196 38.10 0.09 -42.03
CA VAL A 196 39.05 0.70 -41.06
C VAL A 196 38.99 2.22 -41.36
N SER A 197 39.51 3.07 -40.44
CA SER A 197 39.75 4.53 -40.55
C SER A 197 38.51 5.43 -40.42
N GLY A 198 38.40 6.39 -39.50
CA GLY A 198 39.42 7.17 -38.80
C GLY A 198 39.50 8.55 -39.45
N ASP A 199 38.82 9.55 -38.89
CA ASP A 199 39.38 10.88 -38.65
C ASP A 199 38.43 11.77 -37.84
N GLY A 200 39.03 12.54 -36.94
CA GLY A 200 38.35 13.13 -35.79
C GLY A 200 37.66 14.46 -36.04
N GLN A 201 36.79 14.82 -35.09
CA GLN A 201 36.66 16.21 -34.69
C GLN A 201 36.33 16.30 -33.20
N ALA A 202 37.22 16.97 -32.47
CA ALA A 202 37.06 17.32 -31.07
C ALA A 202 35.94 18.35 -30.88
N ALA A 203 34.98 18.05 -30.00
CA ALA A 203 34.06 19.04 -29.45
C ALA A 203 33.83 18.77 -27.95
N LYS A 204 34.55 19.58 -27.17
CA LYS A 204 34.29 20.12 -25.82
C LYS A 204 33.16 19.48 -24.99
N THR A 205 33.61 18.90 -23.88
CA THR A 205 32.95 18.65 -22.59
C THR A 205 31.69 19.47 -22.28
N ALA A 206 30.55 18.78 -22.22
CA ALA A 206 29.46 19.06 -21.30
C ALA A 206 29.23 17.79 -20.47
N LYS A 207 29.40 17.86 -19.14
CA LYS A 207 29.05 16.77 -18.22
C LYS A 207 27.54 16.57 -18.27
N ALA A 208 27.09 15.60 -19.08
CA ALA A 208 25.79 15.00 -18.94
C ALA A 208 25.74 14.28 -17.57
N PRO A 209 24.61 14.33 -16.83
CA PRO A 209 24.45 13.51 -15.64
C PRO A 209 24.59 12.05 -16.08
N THR A 210 25.59 11.37 -15.53
CA THR A 210 25.80 9.94 -15.77
C THR A 210 24.47 9.23 -15.47
N PRO A 211 23.88 8.50 -16.44
CA PRO A 211 22.76 7.63 -16.11
C PRO A 211 23.24 6.69 -15.01
N ARG A 212 22.55 6.69 -13.86
CA ARG A 212 22.78 5.68 -12.82
C ARG A 212 22.52 4.33 -13.47
N SER A 213 23.58 3.64 -13.89
CA SER A 213 23.47 2.23 -14.28
C SER A 213 22.74 1.52 -13.15
N PRO A 214 21.69 0.73 -13.44
CA PRO A 214 21.02 -0.03 -12.40
C PRO A 214 22.07 -0.87 -11.70
N ALA A 215 22.31 -0.60 -10.41
CA ALA A 215 23.27 -1.33 -9.63
C ALA A 215 22.91 -2.81 -9.71
N VAL A 216 23.83 -3.63 -10.21
CA VAL A 216 23.62 -5.09 -10.30
C VAL A 216 23.33 -5.58 -8.87
N PRO A 217 22.18 -6.23 -8.65
CA PRO A 217 21.83 -6.70 -7.32
C PRO A 217 22.85 -7.73 -6.84
N VAL A 218 23.54 -7.45 -5.75
CA VAL A 218 24.55 -8.34 -5.17
C VAL A 218 23.91 -9.18 -4.07
N ALA A 219 24.00 -10.50 -4.20
CA ALA A 219 23.57 -11.43 -3.17
C ALA A 219 24.40 -11.24 -1.89
N GLN A 220 23.71 -11.04 -0.77
CA GLN A 220 24.26 -10.92 0.57
C GLN A 220 23.95 -12.15 1.39
N LYS A 221 24.60 -12.27 2.56
CA LYS A 221 24.40 -13.40 3.45
C LYS A 221 22.99 -13.41 4.05
N ALA A 222 22.38 -14.59 4.10
CA ALA A 222 21.21 -14.85 4.91
C ALA A 222 21.39 -16.18 5.66
N GLU A 223 20.85 -16.28 6.87
CA GLU A 223 20.91 -17.49 7.68
C GLU A 223 19.55 -17.74 8.32
N MET A 224 19.09 -18.98 8.30
CA MET A 224 17.87 -19.39 8.99
C MET A 224 18.23 -20.32 10.13
N TRP A 225 17.90 -19.92 11.35
CA TRP A 225 18.05 -20.73 12.55
C TRP A 225 16.71 -21.35 12.91
N VAL A 226 16.66 -22.67 13.04
CA VAL A 226 15.48 -23.42 13.45
C VAL A 226 15.72 -23.98 14.84
N GLY A 227 14.85 -23.65 15.77
CA GLY A 227 14.87 -24.10 17.16
C GLY A 227 14.38 -25.52 17.34
N SER A 228 14.78 -26.14 18.45
CA SER A 228 14.27 -27.44 18.88
C SER A 228 12.81 -27.34 19.31
N LEU A 229 12.03 -28.38 19.03
CA LEU A 229 10.64 -28.45 19.47
C LEU A 229 10.53 -28.65 21.00
N ALA A 230 11.49 -29.35 21.61
CA ALA A 230 11.54 -29.61 23.05
C ALA A 230 12.10 -28.41 23.84
N GLU A 231 13.06 -27.68 23.25
CA GLU A 231 13.72 -26.53 23.85
C GLU A 231 13.76 -25.37 22.84
N PRO A 232 12.71 -24.53 22.78
CA PRO A 232 12.59 -23.50 21.74
C PRO A 232 13.72 -22.45 21.73
N THR A 233 14.46 -22.31 22.82
CA THR A 233 15.62 -21.42 22.94
C THR A 233 16.91 -22.02 22.37
N LYS A 234 16.95 -23.33 22.15
CA LYS A 234 18.09 -24.04 21.58
C LYS A 234 17.93 -24.15 20.07
N VAL A 235 18.93 -23.67 19.33
CA VAL A 235 18.99 -23.85 17.87
C VAL A 235 19.35 -25.30 17.56
N ASP A 236 18.49 -25.97 16.79
CA ASP A 236 18.66 -27.35 16.35
C ASP A 236 19.38 -27.42 15.00
N LYS A 237 19.03 -26.51 14.08
CA LYS A 237 19.62 -26.48 12.74
C LYS A 237 19.78 -25.07 12.20
N ILE A 238 20.89 -24.85 11.50
CA ILE A 238 21.20 -23.62 10.77
C ILE A 238 21.19 -23.94 9.27
N TYR A 239 20.46 -23.14 8.50
CA TYR A 239 20.46 -23.21 7.04
C TYR A 239 21.07 -21.93 6.48
N ASN A 240 22.00 -22.08 5.55
CA ASN A 240 22.60 -20.95 4.87
C ASN A 240 21.73 -20.55 3.67
N GLY A 241 21.66 -19.25 3.41
CA GLY A 241 20.92 -18.67 2.31
C GLY A 241 21.57 -17.42 1.78
N SER A 242 20.88 -16.79 0.84
CA SER A 242 21.28 -15.52 0.25
C SER A 242 20.11 -14.55 0.20
N ALA A 243 20.39 -13.27 0.37
CA ALA A 243 19.41 -12.17 0.30
C ALA A 243 19.81 -11.18 -0.79
N VAL A 244 18.86 -10.81 -1.63
CA VAL A 244 19.05 -9.85 -2.71
C VAL A 244 18.03 -8.73 -2.58
N TRP A 245 18.53 -7.50 -2.46
CA TRP A 245 17.70 -6.31 -2.27
C TRP A 245 17.62 -5.47 -3.54
N ARG A 246 16.42 -5.01 -3.89
CA ARG A 246 16.13 -4.22 -5.09
C ARG A 246 15.14 -3.10 -4.79
N LEU A 247 15.31 -1.99 -5.48
CA LEU A 247 14.32 -0.92 -5.53
C LEU A 247 13.32 -1.26 -6.64
N GLU A 248 12.04 -1.31 -6.31
CA GLU A 248 10.96 -1.57 -7.25
C GLU A 248 10.07 -0.32 -7.36
N ASN A 249 9.65 0.00 -8.57
CA ASN A 249 8.68 1.07 -8.81
C ASN A 249 7.30 0.43 -8.88
N VAL A 250 6.45 0.73 -7.90
CA VAL A 250 5.10 0.17 -7.77
C VAL A 250 4.08 1.28 -8.01
N GLY A 251 3.26 1.14 -9.04
CA GLY A 251 2.15 2.05 -9.34
C GLY A 251 1.18 1.40 -10.32
N GLY A 252 -0.12 1.53 -10.06
CA GLY A 252 -1.16 1.15 -11.02
C GLY A 252 -1.33 2.22 -12.13
N PRO A 253 -2.02 1.90 -13.24
CA PRO A 253 -2.42 2.91 -14.21
C PRO A 253 -3.23 4.03 -13.51
N GLY A 254 -2.69 5.24 -13.45
CA GLY A 254 -3.32 6.39 -12.79
C GLY A 254 -2.98 6.61 -11.30
N GLU A 255 -2.20 5.72 -10.68
CA GLU A 255 -1.65 5.92 -9.33
C GLU A 255 -0.23 6.52 -9.43
N PRO A 256 0.19 7.42 -8.52
CA PRO A 256 1.56 7.88 -8.46
C PRO A 256 2.51 6.68 -8.35
N VAL A 257 3.57 6.67 -9.16
CA VAL A 257 4.61 5.66 -9.08
C VAL A 257 5.27 5.77 -7.71
N GLY A 258 4.97 4.83 -6.81
CA GLY A 258 5.58 4.71 -5.50
C GLY A 258 6.87 3.89 -5.59
N SER A 259 7.80 4.14 -4.68
CA SER A 259 8.96 3.27 -4.50
C SER A 259 8.64 2.15 -3.52
N ALA A 260 9.20 0.97 -3.74
CA ALA A 260 9.12 -0.18 -2.87
C ALA A 260 10.49 -0.83 -2.70
N ILE A 261 10.73 -1.43 -1.54
CA ILE A 261 11.91 -2.24 -1.32
C ILE A 261 11.49 -3.69 -1.51
N ARG A 262 12.16 -4.39 -2.41
CA ARG A 262 11.99 -5.83 -2.59
C ARG A 262 13.23 -6.57 -2.08
N GLY A 263 13.02 -7.54 -1.19
CA GLY A 263 14.03 -8.50 -0.79
C GLY A 263 13.65 -9.88 -1.31
N ASP A 264 14.50 -10.51 -2.11
CA ASP A 264 14.35 -11.91 -2.51
C ASP A 264 15.40 -12.74 -1.77
N ILE A 265 14.95 -13.73 -1.00
CA ILE A 265 15.77 -14.57 -0.15
C ILE A 265 15.61 -16.02 -0.59
N GLU A 266 16.72 -16.73 -0.72
CA GLU A 266 16.74 -18.14 -1.08
C GLU A 266 17.56 -18.91 -0.06
N VAL A 267 16.95 -19.97 0.50
CA VAL A 267 17.56 -20.90 1.45
C VAL A 267 17.51 -22.31 0.83
N PRO A 268 18.52 -22.68 0.01
CA PRO A 268 18.48 -23.86 -0.85
C PRO A 268 18.26 -25.17 -0.08
N ASP A 269 19.00 -25.36 1.01
CA ASP A 269 18.96 -26.59 1.82
C ASP A 269 17.64 -26.77 2.57
N ALA A 270 16.93 -25.67 2.82
CA ALA A 270 15.57 -25.69 3.35
C ALA A 270 14.50 -25.74 2.24
N LYS A 271 14.91 -25.64 0.97
CA LYS A 271 14.03 -25.51 -0.20
C LYS A 271 12.99 -24.40 -0.03
N LEU A 272 13.44 -23.28 0.52
CA LEU A 272 12.59 -22.13 0.87
C LEU A 272 13.02 -20.91 0.07
N LYS A 273 12.04 -20.24 -0.54
CA LYS A 273 12.19 -18.87 -1.05
C LYS A 273 11.30 -17.95 -0.23
N MET A 274 11.80 -16.77 0.07
CA MET A 274 11.04 -15.73 0.75
C MET A 274 11.15 -14.43 -0.04
N THR A 275 10.02 -13.77 -0.25
CA THR A 275 9.97 -12.42 -0.83
C THR A 275 9.40 -11.46 0.19
N LEU A 276 10.11 -10.36 0.40
CA LEU A 276 9.72 -9.22 1.22
C LEU A 276 9.44 -8.03 0.31
N LEU A 277 8.30 -7.36 0.49
CA LEU A 277 7.98 -6.14 -0.25
C LEU A 277 7.52 -5.04 0.72
N PHE A 278 8.37 -4.04 0.93
CA PHE A 278 8.09 -2.88 1.78
C PHE A 278 7.52 -1.75 0.93
N ARG A 279 6.40 -1.17 1.37
CA ARG A 279 5.72 -0.07 0.68
C ARG A 279 5.24 0.97 1.68
N LYS A 280 5.26 2.24 1.28
CA LYS A 280 4.50 3.29 1.97
C LYS A 280 3.01 2.98 1.86
N ASN A 281 2.30 3.06 2.98
CA ASN A 281 0.86 2.84 2.97
C ASN A 281 0.14 4.13 2.57
N THR A 282 -0.53 4.12 1.43
CA THR A 282 -1.38 5.21 0.92
C THR A 282 -2.85 5.02 1.28
N ASP A 283 -3.24 3.86 1.80
CA ASP A 283 -4.61 3.56 2.21
C ASP A 283 -4.89 4.13 3.61
N ALA A 284 -5.85 5.06 3.67
CA ALA A 284 -6.28 5.70 4.91
C ALA A 284 -7.05 4.77 5.85
N THR A 285 -7.58 3.65 5.35
CA THR A 285 -8.33 2.67 6.16
C THR A 285 -7.41 1.78 7.01
N LEU A 286 -6.15 1.63 6.58
CA LEU A 286 -5.14 0.89 7.32
C LEU A 286 -4.43 1.82 8.31
N SER A 287 -4.46 1.45 9.59
CA SER A 287 -3.74 2.13 10.69
C SER A 287 -2.23 1.85 10.69
N ALA A 288 -1.62 1.77 9.51
CA ALA A 288 -0.21 1.49 9.32
C ALA A 288 0.46 2.62 8.53
N SER A 289 1.70 2.98 8.87
CA SER A 289 2.50 3.94 8.08
C SER A 289 3.04 3.29 6.80
N HIS A 290 3.48 2.04 6.92
CA HIS A 290 4.05 1.24 5.85
C HIS A 290 3.52 -0.18 5.96
N THR A 291 3.47 -0.87 4.83
CA THR A 291 3.10 -2.28 4.75
C THR A 291 4.29 -3.10 4.26
N ILE A 292 4.40 -4.31 4.79
CA ILE A 292 5.41 -5.27 4.38
C ILE A 292 4.71 -6.58 4.05
N ASN A 293 4.67 -6.93 2.76
CA ASN A 293 4.23 -8.25 2.36
C ASN A 293 5.38 -9.23 2.52
N VAL A 294 5.11 -10.36 3.18
CA VAL A 294 6.07 -11.44 3.40
C VAL A 294 5.47 -12.71 2.83
N SER A 295 6.04 -13.21 1.74
CA SER A 295 5.56 -14.42 1.08
C SER A 295 6.65 -15.50 1.09
N PHE A 296 6.27 -16.71 1.47
CA PHE A 296 7.14 -17.87 1.49
C PHE A 296 6.70 -18.87 0.42
N THR A 297 7.65 -19.35 -0.39
CA THR A 297 7.44 -20.44 -1.34
C THR A 297 8.27 -21.62 -0.89
N VAL A 298 7.60 -22.71 -0.51
CA VAL A 298 8.24 -23.93 -0.02
C VAL A 298 8.17 -24.98 -1.13
N ALA A 299 9.32 -25.47 -1.58
CA ALA A 299 9.34 -26.50 -2.61
C ALA A 299 9.01 -27.90 -2.02
N PRO A 300 8.50 -28.83 -2.85
CA PRO A 300 8.22 -30.20 -2.41
C PRO A 300 9.41 -30.89 -1.73
N GLY A 301 9.13 -31.63 -0.65
CA GLY A 301 10.14 -32.32 0.14
C GLY A 301 11.07 -31.37 0.91
N SER A 302 10.57 -30.19 1.31
CA SER A 302 11.26 -29.29 2.23
C SER A 302 11.24 -29.85 3.66
N PRO A 303 12.36 -29.74 4.42
CA PRO A 303 12.44 -30.22 5.80
C PRO A 303 11.73 -29.33 6.85
N ILE A 304 11.17 -28.18 6.44
CA ILE A 304 10.50 -27.23 7.34
C ILE A 304 8.97 -27.19 7.18
N GLY A 305 8.43 -27.84 6.14
CA GLY A 305 6.99 -27.90 5.84
C GLY A 305 6.40 -26.58 5.35
N GLY A 306 6.39 -25.55 6.20
CA GLY A 306 5.82 -24.23 5.90
C GLY A 306 5.92 -23.26 7.08
N VAL A 307 5.37 -22.07 6.91
CA VAL A 307 5.35 -21.01 7.92
C VAL A 307 3.91 -20.77 8.38
N LYS A 308 3.67 -20.96 9.68
CA LYS A 308 2.36 -20.81 10.33
C LYS A 308 2.11 -19.38 10.81
N ALA A 309 3.15 -18.75 11.35
CA ALA A 309 3.07 -17.38 11.87
C ALA A 309 4.42 -16.68 11.73
N ILE A 310 4.40 -15.35 11.69
CA ILE A 310 5.61 -14.52 11.74
C ILE A 310 5.56 -13.56 12.92
N GLY A 311 6.73 -13.23 13.45
CA GLY A 311 6.92 -12.20 14.47
C GLY A 311 7.17 -10.82 13.88
N PRO A 312 7.31 -9.79 14.73
CA PRO A 312 7.74 -8.48 14.28
C PRO A 312 9.18 -8.52 13.78
N ILE A 313 9.46 -7.73 12.75
CA ILE A 313 10.81 -7.54 12.24
C ILE A 313 11.69 -6.91 13.32
N GLN A 314 12.94 -7.38 13.40
CA GLN A 314 13.97 -6.77 14.21
C GLN A 314 15.12 -6.32 13.32
N MET A 315 15.66 -5.16 13.59
CA MET A 315 16.76 -4.57 12.84
C MET A 315 18.01 -4.64 13.71
N ARG A 316 19.13 -5.07 13.14
CA ARG A 316 20.35 -5.36 13.90
C ARG A 316 21.57 -4.74 13.21
N ARG A 317 22.54 -4.29 14.01
CA ARG A 317 23.89 -3.97 13.51
C ARG A 317 24.61 -5.26 13.13
N SER A 318 25.54 -5.22 12.19
CA SER A 318 26.26 -6.43 11.76
C SER A 318 27.01 -7.15 12.90
N ASP A 319 27.45 -6.39 13.92
CA ASP A 319 28.21 -6.88 15.08
C ASP A 319 27.35 -7.19 16.33
N ALA A 320 26.07 -6.78 16.33
CA ALA A 320 25.21 -6.91 17.50
C ALA A 320 24.65 -8.32 17.64
N GLN A 321 24.53 -8.82 18.88
CA GLN A 321 23.94 -10.12 19.18
C GLN A 321 22.40 -10.10 19.19
N SER A 322 21.79 -8.93 19.37
CA SER A 322 20.33 -8.76 19.43
C SER A 322 19.89 -7.57 18.57
N GLY A 323 18.71 -7.71 17.97
CA GLY A 323 18.08 -6.68 17.13
C GLY A 323 17.12 -5.79 17.91
N GLU A 324 16.90 -4.59 17.38
CA GLU A 324 15.87 -3.67 17.80
C GLU A 324 14.56 -3.94 17.05
N LYS A 325 13.47 -4.11 17.80
CA LYS A 325 12.16 -4.37 17.20
C LYS A 325 11.67 -3.16 16.41
N VAL A 326 11.26 -3.41 15.18
CA VAL A 326 10.45 -2.49 14.37
C VAL A 326 9.02 -2.61 14.83
N ALA A 327 8.42 -1.49 15.19
CA ALA A 327 7.10 -1.45 15.79
C ALA A 327 6.05 -1.70 14.69
N GLY A 328 5.48 -2.90 14.64
CA GLY A 328 4.51 -3.31 13.64
C GLY A 328 3.72 -4.54 14.07
N ILE A 329 2.58 -4.75 13.43
CA ILE A 329 1.67 -5.86 13.72
C ILE A 329 1.69 -6.83 12.54
N PRO A 330 2.18 -8.07 12.73
CA PRO A 330 2.06 -9.12 11.72
C PRO A 330 0.64 -9.71 11.71
N VAL A 331 0.10 -9.95 10.51
CA VAL A 331 -1.21 -10.54 10.29
C VAL A 331 -1.11 -11.58 9.17
N PRO A 332 -1.59 -12.82 9.37
CA PRO A 332 -1.68 -13.80 8.30
C PRO A 332 -2.74 -13.39 7.26
N ILE A 333 -2.40 -13.48 5.98
CA ILE A 333 -3.34 -13.27 4.87
C ILE A 333 -3.85 -14.63 4.39
N THR A 334 -2.90 -15.53 4.09
CA THR A 334 -3.11 -16.91 3.67
C THR A 334 -1.94 -17.76 4.18
N ASP A 335 -1.98 -19.07 3.95
CA ASP A 335 -0.83 -19.94 4.22
C ASP A 335 0.43 -19.38 3.55
N ASN A 336 1.52 -19.34 4.31
CA ASN A 336 2.82 -18.83 3.86
C ASN A 336 2.82 -17.37 3.35
N ASN A 337 1.76 -16.58 3.60
CA ASN A 337 1.70 -15.18 3.17
C ASN A 337 1.16 -14.27 4.28
N PHE A 338 1.93 -13.25 4.60
CA PHE A 338 1.70 -12.41 5.77
C PHE A 338 1.85 -10.93 5.40
N LEU A 339 1.10 -10.10 6.10
CA LEU A 339 1.22 -8.65 6.06
C LEU A 339 1.77 -8.16 7.40
N ILE A 340 2.78 -7.30 7.39
CA ILE A 340 3.16 -6.54 8.56
C ILE A 340 2.78 -5.09 8.33
N GLY A 341 1.84 -4.58 9.13
CA GLY A 341 1.53 -3.16 9.20
C GLY A 341 2.45 -2.45 10.19
N LEU A 342 3.37 -1.61 9.72
CA LEU A 342 4.19 -0.80 10.61
C LEU A 342 3.35 0.29 11.27
N MET A 343 3.52 0.49 12.57
CA MET A 343 2.72 1.45 13.31
C MET A 343 2.93 2.89 12.79
N ARG A 344 1.86 3.67 12.78
CA ARG A 344 1.83 5.10 12.42
C ARG A 344 1.99 5.97 13.69
N GLY A 345 2.33 7.25 13.52
CA GLY A 345 2.43 8.22 14.62
C GLY A 345 3.81 8.17 15.28
N ASP A 346 3.85 8.15 16.62
CA ASP A 346 5.10 8.28 17.40
C ASP A 346 6.17 7.24 17.08
N HIS A 347 5.78 6.08 16.56
CA HIS A 347 6.71 5.00 16.19
C HIS A 347 7.28 5.11 14.77
N GLU A 348 6.66 5.93 13.91
CA GLU A 348 6.97 5.94 12.48
C GLU A 348 8.39 6.42 12.21
N ALA A 349 8.79 7.57 12.77
CA ALA A 349 10.13 8.11 12.61
C ALA A 349 11.21 7.14 13.13
N ARG A 350 10.95 6.47 14.26
CA ARG A 350 11.86 5.45 14.80
C ARG A 350 11.96 4.25 13.88
N ASN A 351 10.84 3.73 13.38
CA ASN A 351 10.83 2.60 12.46
C ASN A 351 11.63 2.90 11.19
N ILE A 352 11.42 4.09 10.61
CA ILE A 352 12.16 4.55 9.43
C ILE A 352 13.65 4.68 9.72
N LEU A 353 14.01 5.20 10.90
CA LEU A 353 15.41 5.29 11.31
C LEU A 353 16.07 3.90 11.38
N LEU A 354 15.43 2.92 12.04
CA LEU A 354 15.94 1.55 12.13
C LEU A 354 16.10 0.89 10.75
N LEU A 355 15.10 1.05 9.88
CA LEU A 355 15.13 0.51 8.52
C LEU A 355 16.22 1.18 7.67
N ARG A 356 16.57 2.44 7.93
CA ARG A 356 17.65 3.12 7.21
C ARG A 356 19.03 2.77 7.75
N SER A 357 19.22 2.78 9.08
CA SER A 357 20.55 2.80 9.69
C SER A 357 21.15 1.43 10.00
N LEU A 358 20.31 0.40 10.17
CA LEU A 358 20.77 -0.92 10.60
C LEU A 358 20.97 -1.87 9.43
N ALA A 359 22.06 -2.63 9.49
CA ALA A 359 22.62 -3.38 8.36
C ALA A 359 21.96 -4.74 8.13
N ALA A 360 21.32 -5.32 9.15
CA ALA A 360 20.69 -6.63 9.06
C ALA A 360 19.23 -6.61 9.54
N LEU A 361 18.44 -7.52 8.99
CA LEU A 361 17.03 -7.71 9.28
C LEU A 361 16.80 -9.14 9.77
N ASP A 362 16.19 -9.28 10.95
CA ASP A 362 15.80 -10.55 11.54
C ASP A 362 14.28 -10.68 11.48
N LEU A 363 13.80 -11.79 10.93
CA LEU A 363 12.39 -12.15 10.91
C LEU A 363 12.16 -13.44 11.71
N PRO A 364 11.70 -13.34 12.97
CA PRO A 364 11.23 -14.48 13.73
C PRO A 364 9.97 -15.08 13.10
N MET A 365 9.80 -16.40 13.18
CA MET A 365 8.65 -17.11 12.66
C MET A 365 8.39 -18.42 13.41
N GLN A 366 7.18 -18.94 13.25
CA GLN A 366 6.79 -20.27 13.70
C GLN A 366 6.51 -21.13 12.48
N LEU A 367 7.18 -22.26 12.39
CA LEU A 367 6.99 -23.24 11.32
C LEU A 367 5.68 -24.03 11.51
N ALA A 368 5.22 -24.67 10.44
CA ALA A 368 4.00 -25.47 10.44
C ALA A 368 4.06 -26.65 11.43
N ASP A 369 5.25 -27.18 11.67
CA ASP A 369 5.53 -28.25 12.65
C ASP A 369 5.63 -27.76 14.11
N GLY A 370 5.44 -26.44 14.34
CA GLY A 370 5.46 -25.82 15.66
C GLY A 370 6.82 -25.30 16.10
N ARG A 371 7.93 -25.63 15.42
CA ARG A 371 9.27 -25.13 15.75
C ARG A 371 9.36 -23.62 15.57
N ALA A 372 10.08 -22.95 16.45
CA ALA A 372 10.46 -21.56 16.28
C ALA A 372 11.60 -21.48 15.24
N ALA A 373 11.59 -20.48 14.38
CA ALA A 373 12.69 -20.20 13.48
C ALA A 373 12.93 -18.69 13.38
N THR A 374 14.13 -18.29 12.97
CA THR A 374 14.44 -16.89 12.67
C THR A 374 15.29 -16.85 11.41
N ILE A 375 14.91 -16.01 10.44
CA ILE A 375 15.73 -15.74 9.26
C ILE A 375 16.42 -14.39 9.45
N ASN A 376 17.74 -14.42 9.52
CA ASN A 376 18.60 -13.24 9.42
C ASN A 376 18.92 -12.96 7.95
N MET A 377 18.88 -11.69 7.57
CA MET A 377 19.21 -11.20 6.23
C MET A 377 20.10 -9.98 6.31
N GLU A 378 21.27 -10.04 5.72
CA GLU A 378 22.13 -8.86 5.57
C GLU A 378 21.68 -8.01 4.38
N LYS A 379 21.71 -6.69 4.56
CA LYS A 379 21.48 -5.74 3.47
C LYS A 379 22.69 -5.56 2.57
N GLY A 380 23.86 -5.51 3.20
CA GLY A 380 25.12 -5.09 2.58
C GLY A 380 25.05 -3.69 1.96
N PRO A 381 26.14 -3.20 1.35
CA PRO A 381 26.18 -1.85 0.77
C PRO A 381 25.14 -1.61 -0.33
N SER A 382 24.77 -2.66 -1.08
CA SER A 382 23.73 -2.56 -2.12
C SER A 382 22.34 -2.40 -1.51
N GLY A 383 21.99 -3.21 -0.50
CA GLY A 383 20.71 -3.12 0.17
C GLY A 383 20.57 -1.83 0.97
N GLU A 384 21.62 -1.38 1.66
CA GLU A 384 21.61 -0.10 2.38
C GLU A 384 21.24 1.07 1.46
N ARG A 385 21.78 1.11 0.24
CA ARG A 385 21.39 2.11 -0.77
C ARG A 385 19.93 1.97 -1.20
N VAL A 386 19.46 0.75 -1.46
CA VAL A 386 18.05 0.50 -1.80
C VAL A 386 17.11 1.00 -0.71
N PHE A 387 17.42 0.71 0.55
CA PHE A 387 16.62 1.18 1.69
C PHE A 387 16.66 2.70 1.81
N ALA A 388 17.84 3.32 1.68
CA ALA A 388 17.98 4.77 1.73
C ALA A 388 17.18 5.46 0.61
N ASP A 389 17.35 5.01 -0.64
CA ASP A 389 16.66 5.58 -1.81
C ASP A 389 15.13 5.44 -1.70
N ALA A 390 14.63 4.28 -1.27
CA ALA A 390 13.19 4.07 -1.07
C ALA A 390 12.62 4.98 0.03
N ILE A 391 13.31 5.07 1.17
CA ILE A 391 12.85 5.91 2.29
C ILE A 391 12.92 7.40 1.91
N ASP A 392 13.95 7.84 1.17
CA ASP A 392 14.02 9.21 0.64
C ASP A 392 12.87 9.50 -0.32
N ALA A 393 12.46 8.53 -1.13
CA ALA A 393 11.30 8.65 -2.00
C ALA A 393 9.98 8.70 -1.21
N TRP A 394 9.87 7.98 -0.08
CA TRP A 394 8.70 8.02 0.79
C TRP A 394 8.57 9.31 1.60
N GLY A 395 9.67 10.02 1.85
CA GLY A 395 9.68 11.30 2.56
C GLY A 395 9.27 12.50 1.70
N LYS A 396 9.20 12.31 0.38
CA LYS A 396 8.64 13.28 -0.57
C LYS A 396 7.13 13.07 -0.69
#